data_AF-A0A0J1R784-F1
#
_entry.id   AF-A0A0J1R784-F1
#
_cell.length_a   1.000
_cell.length_b   1.000
_cell.length_c   1.000
_cell.angle_alpha   90.00
_cell.angle_beta   90.00
_cell.angle_gamma   90.00
#
_symmetry.space_group_name_H-M   'P 1'
#
loop_
_entity.id
_entity.type
_entity.pdbx_description
1 polymer ?
#
loop_
_entity_poly.entity_id
_entity_poly.type
_entity_poly.pdbx_seq_one_letter_code
_entity_poly.pdbx_strand_id
1 'polypeptide(L)'
;MNQTLTLSFLIAAGIGLVVQNTLMVRITQTSSTILIAMLLNSLVGIVLFVSILWFKQGLAGFGELVSSIRWWTLIPGLLGSFFVFASISGYQNVGAATTIAVLVASQLIGGLILDILRSHGVPLRALVGPIFGAVLLVIGAWLVARRSF
;
A
#
# COMPACT_ATOMS: atom_id res chain seq x y z
N MET A 1 7.00 -18.06 -10.38
CA MET A 1 7.71 -17.46 -9.22
C MET A 1 7.55 -18.41 -8.05
N ASN A 2 8.63 -18.86 -7.42
CA ASN A 2 8.54 -19.81 -6.32
C ASN A 2 7.93 -19.12 -5.07
N GLN A 3 7.08 -19.80 -4.30
CA GLN A 3 6.34 -19.20 -3.18
C GLN A 3 7.27 -18.54 -2.16
N THR A 4 8.42 -19.18 -1.88
CA THR A 4 9.45 -18.66 -0.98
C THR A 4 10.03 -17.33 -1.46
N LEU A 5 10.27 -17.17 -2.76
CA LEU A 5 10.79 -15.92 -3.32
C LEU A 5 9.79 -14.79 -3.20
N THR A 6 8.50 -15.07 -3.45
CA THR A 6 7.42 -14.08 -3.28
C THR A 6 7.35 -13.60 -1.83
N LEU A 7 7.41 -14.53 -0.86
CA LEU A 7 7.41 -14.17 0.56
C LEU A 7 8.62 -13.33 0.95
N SER A 8 9.81 -13.68 0.48
CA SER A 8 11.02 -12.89 0.71
C SER A 8 10.90 -11.47 0.15
N PHE A 9 10.34 -11.30 -1.05
CA PHE A 9 10.10 -9.97 -1.62
C PHE A 9 9.07 -9.17 -0.82
N LEU A 10 8.02 -9.81 -0.30
CA LEU A 10 7.03 -9.13 0.54
C LEU A 10 7.63 -8.64 1.86
N ILE A 11 8.50 -9.44 2.50
CA ILE A 11 9.22 -9.03 3.71
C ILE A 11 10.13 -7.84 3.42
N ALA A 12 10.93 -7.93 2.34
CA ALA A 12 11.82 -6.86 1.93
C ALA A 12 11.05 -5.56 1.60
N ALA A 13 9.91 -5.67 0.91
CA ALA A 13 9.04 -4.55 0.60
C ALA A 13 8.43 -3.93 1.86
N GLY A 14 8.04 -4.74 2.85
CA GLY A 14 7.53 -4.26 4.13
C GLY A 14 8.55 -3.43 4.90
N ILE A 15 9.80 -3.90 4.97
CA ILE A 15 10.91 -3.13 5.59
C ILE A 15 11.19 -1.86 4.78
N GLY A 16 11.24 -1.97 3.45
CA GLY A 16 11.45 -0.84 2.55
C GLY A 16 10.39 0.26 2.71
N LEU A 17 9.12 -0.12 2.94
CA LEU A 17 8.02 0.82 3.19
C LEU A 17 8.24 1.66 4.45
N VAL A 18 8.86 1.10 5.50
CA VAL A 18 9.17 1.86 6.73
C VAL A 18 10.18 2.97 6.42
N VAL A 19 11.23 2.63 5.67
CA VAL A 19 12.26 3.59 5.25
C VAL A 19 11.65 4.66 4.33
N GLN A 20 10.86 4.24 3.35
CA GLN A 20 10.21 5.12 2.38
C GLN A 20 9.27 6.11 3.07
N ASN A 21 8.37 5.67 3.96
CA ASN A 21 7.48 6.56 4.70
C ASN A 21 8.24 7.54 5.60
N THR A 22 9.33 7.10 6.24
CA THR A 22 10.17 7.98 7.07
C THR A 22 10.85 9.08 6.24
N LEU A 23 11.37 8.72 5.07
CA LEU A 23 11.94 9.70 4.13
C LEU A 23 10.88 10.68 3.62
N MET A 24 9.66 10.21 3.32
CA MET A 24 8.56 11.09 2.90
C MET A 24 8.17 12.12 3.97
N VAL A 25 8.17 11.72 5.25
CA VAL A 25 7.94 12.65 6.36
C VAL A 25 9.04 13.71 6.42
N ARG A 26 10.31 13.31 6.25
CA ARG A 26 11.44 14.25 6.22
C ARG A 26 11.35 15.23 5.06
N ILE A 27 10.99 14.76 3.85
CA ILE A 27 10.76 15.64 2.69
C ILE A 27 9.66 16.65 3.00
N THR A 28 8.58 16.22 3.67
CA THR A 28 7.48 17.08 4.06
C THR A 28 7.91 18.15 5.07
N GLN A 29 8.82 17.83 6.00
CA GLN A 29 9.35 18.79 6.98
C GLN A 29 10.24 19.87 6.33
N THR A 30 10.87 19.57 5.19
CA THR A 30 11.70 20.51 4.43
C THR A 30 10.96 21.18 3.27
N SER A 31 9.68 20.84 3.07
CA SER A 31 8.85 21.33 1.97
C SER A 31 7.69 22.18 2.49
N SER A 32 7.13 23.04 1.66
CA SER A 32 6.01 23.91 2.05
C SER A 32 4.68 23.16 2.24
N THR A 33 4.52 21.98 1.63
CA THR A 33 3.28 21.20 1.68
C THR A 33 3.53 19.69 1.60
N ILE A 34 2.60 18.88 2.14
CA ILE A 34 2.56 17.42 1.97
C ILE A 34 2.45 17.03 0.48
N LEU A 35 1.80 17.88 -0.32
CA LEU A 35 1.58 17.65 -1.74
C LEU A 35 2.90 17.51 -2.52
N ILE A 36 3.95 18.24 -2.15
CA ILE A 36 5.27 18.13 -2.77
C ILE A 36 5.84 16.72 -2.58
N ALA A 37 5.78 16.19 -1.35
CA ALA A 37 6.27 14.84 -1.08
C ALA A 37 5.46 13.79 -1.87
N MET A 38 4.13 13.92 -1.91
CA MET A 38 3.25 13.03 -2.68
C MET A 38 3.57 13.05 -4.17
N LEU A 39 3.77 14.24 -4.76
CA LEU A 39 4.13 14.40 -6.16
C LEU A 39 5.50 13.78 -6.45
N LEU A 40 6.50 14.00 -5.60
CA LEU A 40 7.83 13.40 -5.76
C LEU A 40 7.76 11.86 -5.74
N ASN A 41 7.01 11.29 -4.79
CA ASN A 41 6.83 9.84 -4.70
C ASN A 41 6.22 9.25 -5.99
N SER A 42 5.20 9.91 -6.54
CA SER A 42 4.58 9.49 -7.80
C SER A 42 5.46 9.73 -9.01
N LEU A 43 6.16 10.87 -9.07
CA LEU A 43 7.01 11.26 -10.20
C LEU A 43 8.17 10.30 -10.39
N VAL A 44 8.86 9.93 -9.31
CA VAL A 44 9.98 8.97 -9.36
C VAL A 44 9.51 7.61 -9.90
N GLY A 45 8.35 7.13 -9.43
CA GLY A 45 7.75 5.89 -9.92
C GLY A 45 7.37 5.96 -11.41
N ILE A 46 6.74 7.05 -11.83
CA ILE A 46 6.36 7.27 -13.24
C ILE A 46 7.60 7.27 -14.13
N VAL A 47 8.64 8.04 -13.79
CA VAL A 47 9.88 8.12 -14.57
C VAL A 47 10.50 6.72 -14.70
N LEU A 48 10.61 5.98 -13.60
CA LEU A 48 11.15 4.63 -13.61
C LEU A 48 10.37 3.70 -14.54
N PHE A 49 9.04 3.64 -14.42
CA PHE A 49 8.22 2.74 -15.22
C PHE A 49 8.16 3.15 -16.69
N VAL A 50 8.12 4.46 -17.00
CA VAL A 50 8.18 4.97 -18.37
C VAL A 50 9.51 4.61 -19.02
N SER A 51 10.64 4.74 -18.31
CA SER A 51 11.94 4.31 -18.81
C SER A 51 11.97 2.81 -19.09
N ILE A 52 11.48 1.98 -18.16
CA ILE A 52 11.42 0.52 -18.36
C ILE A 52 10.54 0.15 -19.56
N LEU A 53 9.37 0.79 -19.70
CA LEU A 53 8.45 0.57 -20.82
C LEU A 53 9.11 0.93 -22.15
N TRP A 54 9.79 2.08 -22.20
CA TRP A 54 10.53 2.52 -23.38
C TRP A 54 11.61 1.51 -23.77
N PHE A 55 12.42 1.04 -22.83
CA PHE A 55 13.48 0.06 -23.12
C PHE A 55 12.96 -1.33 -23.49
N LYS A 56 11.80 -1.75 -22.97
CA LYS A 56 11.27 -3.10 -23.22
C LYS A 56 10.36 -3.19 -24.44
N GLN A 57 9.57 -2.16 -24.72
CA GLN A 57 8.49 -2.20 -25.71
C GLN A 57 8.54 -1.04 -26.72
N GLY A 58 9.44 -0.07 -26.52
CA GLY A 58 9.56 1.10 -27.40
C GLY A 58 8.26 1.88 -27.54
N LEU A 59 8.01 2.44 -28.73
CA LEU A 59 6.81 3.24 -29.04
C LEU A 59 5.51 2.41 -29.01
N ALA A 60 5.58 1.09 -29.24
CA ALA A 60 4.40 0.22 -29.21
C ALA A 60 3.78 0.12 -27.80
N GLY A 61 4.63 0.08 -26.76
CA GLY A 61 4.17 0.03 -25.37
C GLY A 61 3.36 1.26 -24.95
N PHE A 62 3.67 2.44 -25.50
CA PHE A 62 2.88 3.65 -25.24
C PHE A 62 1.52 3.63 -25.92
N GLY A 63 1.42 3.05 -27.12
CA GLY A 63 0.13 2.85 -27.80
C GLY A 63 -0.79 1.91 -27.02
N GLU A 64 -0.24 0.83 -26.46
CA GLU A 64 -0.99 -0.09 -25.60
C GLU A 64 -1.44 0.59 -24.31
N LEU A 65 -0.55 1.37 -23.67
CA LEU A 65 -0.89 2.11 -22.46
C LEU A 65 -2.09 3.03 -22.68
N VAL A 66 -2.08 3.86 -23.71
CA VAL A 66 -3.17 4.81 -23.99
C VAL A 66 -4.48 4.09 -24.30
N SER A 67 -4.43 3.00 -25.08
CA SER A 67 -5.65 2.22 -25.41
C SER A 67 -6.22 1.44 -24.23
N SER A 68 -5.40 1.14 -23.21
CA SER A 68 -5.83 0.47 -21.98
C SER A 68 -6.52 1.40 -20.96
N ILE A 69 -6.43 2.72 -21.13
CA ILE A 69 -7.00 3.70 -20.19
C ILE A 69 -8.53 3.62 -20.22
N ARG A 70 -9.12 3.39 -19.05
CA ARG A 70 -10.57 3.43 -18.86
C ARG A 70 -10.87 4.25 -17.61
N TRP A 71 -12.07 4.79 -17.48
CA TRP A 71 -12.37 5.68 -16.34
C TRP A 71 -12.13 5.01 -14.97
N TRP A 72 -12.35 3.70 -14.85
CA TRP A 72 -12.10 2.95 -13.62
C TRP A 72 -10.61 2.72 -13.33
N THR A 73 -9.71 2.85 -14.31
CA THR A 73 -8.26 2.72 -14.08
C THR A 73 -7.71 3.91 -13.29
N LEU A 74 -8.50 4.98 -13.11
CA LEU A 74 -8.16 6.12 -12.25
C LEU A 74 -8.33 5.80 -10.77
N ILE A 75 -9.26 4.88 -10.42
CA ILE A 75 -9.59 4.57 -9.03
C ILE A 75 -8.38 4.06 -8.24
N PRO A 76 -7.57 3.10 -8.74
CA PRO A 76 -6.37 2.66 -8.04
C PRO A 76 -5.36 3.79 -7.81
N GLY A 77 -5.21 4.71 -8.77
CA GLY A 77 -4.29 5.84 -8.66
C GLY A 77 -4.73 6.85 -7.58
N LEU A 78 -6.02 7.14 -7.51
CA LEU A 78 -6.60 7.99 -6.46
C LEU A 78 -6.48 7.34 -5.08
N LEU A 79 -6.82 6.06 -4.95
CA LEU A 79 -6.70 5.31 -3.69
C LEU A 79 -5.24 5.19 -3.24
N GLY A 80 -4.30 4.96 -4.17
CA GLY A 80 -2.87 4.94 -3.87
C GLY A 80 -2.35 6.29 -3.39
N SER A 81 -2.79 7.39 -4.00
CA SER A 81 -2.43 8.74 -3.55
C SER A 81 -2.99 9.04 -2.16
N PHE A 82 -4.24 8.65 -1.89
CA PHE A 82 -4.84 8.76 -0.57
C PHE A 82 -4.07 7.93 0.48
N PHE A 83 -3.64 6.71 0.13
CA PHE A 83 -2.83 5.88 1.02
C PHE A 83 -1.51 6.55 1.40
N VAL A 84 -0.80 7.14 0.43
CA VAL A 84 0.45 7.87 0.70
C VAL A 84 0.20 9.07 1.62
N PHE A 85 -0.85 9.84 1.35
CA PHE A 85 -1.26 10.96 2.22
C PHE A 85 -1.54 10.52 3.65
N ALA A 86 -2.41 9.50 3.81
CA ALA A 86 -2.78 8.96 5.10
C ALA A 86 -1.57 8.38 5.85
N SER A 87 -0.65 7.75 5.14
CA SER A 87 0.60 7.22 5.69
C SER A 87 1.50 8.32 6.23
N ILE A 88 1.76 9.38 5.45
CA ILE A 88 2.58 10.52 5.90
C ILE A 88 1.96 11.19 7.12
N SER A 89 0.66 11.47 7.05
CA SER A 89 -0.10 12.09 8.14
C SER A 89 -0.08 11.22 9.40
N GLY A 90 -0.27 9.91 9.25
CA GLY A 90 -0.17 8.97 10.36
C GLY A 90 1.22 8.98 11.01
N TYR A 91 2.28 8.90 10.21
CA TYR A 91 3.65 8.91 10.75
C TYR A 91 3.96 10.20 11.50
N GLN A 92 3.44 11.35 11.04
CA GLN A 92 3.63 12.64 11.69
C GLN A 92 2.85 12.77 13.00
N ASN A 93 1.61 12.25 13.07
CA ASN A 93 0.70 12.52 14.18
C ASN A 93 0.65 11.41 15.25
N VAL A 94 0.79 10.14 14.84
CA VAL A 94 0.65 8.98 15.75
C VAL A 94 1.87 8.06 15.75
N GLY A 95 2.88 8.37 14.94
CA GLY A 95 4.13 7.62 14.82
C GLY A 95 4.05 6.42 13.86
N ALA A 96 5.23 5.90 13.52
CA ALA A 96 5.38 4.84 12.51
C ALA A 96 4.66 3.54 12.90
N ALA A 97 4.88 3.03 14.12
CA ALA A 97 4.34 1.75 14.57
C ALA A 97 2.80 1.73 14.56
N THR A 98 2.18 2.77 15.12
CA THR A 98 0.72 2.92 15.16
C THR A 98 0.13 3.00 13.75
N THR A 99 0.75 3.79 12.87
CA THR A 99 0.29 3.96 11.49
C THR A 99 0.32 2.63 10.73
N ILE A 100 1.44 1.91 10.80
CA ILE A 100 1.57 0.61 10.12
C ILE A 100 0.54 -0.37 10.67
N ALA A 101 0.41 -0.48 11.99
CA ALA A 101 -0.48 -1.45 12.61
C ALA A 101 -1.94 -1.22 12.22
N VAL A 102 -2.40 0.04 12.23
CA VAL A 102 -3.77 0.40 11.82
C VAL A 102 -3.99 0.17 10.32
N LEU A 103 -3.02 0.54 9.47
CA LEU A 103 -3.11 0.32 8.02
C LEU A 103 -3.20 -1.18 7.69
N VAL A 104 -2.29 -2.00 8.23
CA VAL A 104 -2.29 -3.45 7.98
C VAL A 104 -3.57 -4.11 8.51
N ALA A 105 -4.08 -3.68 9.66
CA ALA A 105 -5.35 -4.18 10.20
C ALA A 105 -6.53 -3.87 9.30
N SER A 106 -6.66 -2.62 8.86
CA SER A 106 -7.74 -2.22 7.95
C SER A 106 -7.65 -2.92 6.58
N GLN A 107 -6.43 -3.11 6.05
CA GLN A 107 -6.18 -3.85 4.81
C GLN A 107 -6.58 -5.32 4.91
N LEU A 108 -6.25 -6.00 6.03
CA LEU A 108 -6.63 -7.38 6.24
C LEU A 108 -8.16 -7.53 6.33
N ILE A 109 -8.84 -6.65 7.07
CA ILE A 109 -10.32 -6.66 7.15
C ILE A 109 -10.94 -6.45 5.76
N GLY A 110 -10.48 -5.43 5.03
CA GLY A 110 -10.97 -5.16 3.68
C GLY A 110 -10.74 -6.32 2.71
N GLY A 111 -9.57 -6.95 2.79
CA GLY A 111 -9.24 -8.16 2.01
C GLY A 111 -10.19 -9.32 2.32
N LEU A 112 -10.44 -9.59 3.61
CA LEU A 112 -11.37 -10.65 4.02
C LEU A 112 -12.81 -10.39 3.58
N ILE A 113 -13.29 -9.14 3.66
CA ILE A 113 -14.62 -8.78 3.16
C ILE A 113 -14.71 -9.07 1.65
N LEU A 114 -13.70 -8.68 0.87
CA LEU A 114 -13.67 -8.95 -0.56
C LEU A 114 -13.60 -10.45 -0.86
N ASP A 115 -12.82 -11.20 -0.09
CA ASP A 115 -12.73 -12.65 -0.22
C ASP A 115 -14.08 -13.30 0.04
N ILE A 116 -14.81 -12.89 1.10
CA ILE A 116 -16.18 -13.36 1.39
C ILE A 116 -17.15 -13.03 0.25
N LEU A 117 -17.13 -11.78 -0.25
CA LEU A 117 -18.04 -11.35 -1.30
C LEU A 117 -17.79 -12.05 -2.64
N ARG A 118 -16.54 -12.40 -2.94
CA ARG A 118 -16.18 -13.11 -4.17
C ARG A 118 -16.36 -14.61 -4.07
N SER A 119 -16.26 -15.19 -2.87
CA SER A 119 -16.30 -16.64 -2.68
C SER A 119 -17.74 -17.19 -2.71
N HIS A 120 -18.25 -17.44 -3.91
CA HIS A 120 -19.47 -18.21 -4.14
C HIS A 120 -19.25 -19.72 -3.94
N GLY A 121 -18.75 -20.15 -2.78
CA GLY A 121 -18.56 -21.57 -2.47
C GLY A 121 -17.40 -21.95 -1.55
N VAL A 122 -16.71 -20.99 -0.93
CA VAL A 122 -15.66 -21.33 0.06
C VAL A 122 -16.35 -21.80 1.35
N PRO A 123 -16.01 -22.99 1.88
CA PRO A 123 -16.59 -23.47 3.13
C PRO A 123 -16.22 -22.50 4.26
N LEU A 124 -17.22 -22.07 5.04
CA LEU A 124 -17.04 -21.16 6.19
C LEU A 124 -15.90 -21.60 7.14
N ARG A 125 -15.63 -22.91 7.22
CA ARG A 125 -14.52 -23.49 7.99
C ARG A 125 -13.14 -23.00 7.55
N ALA A 126 -12.93 -22.80 6.25
CA ALA A 126 -11.66 -22.28 5.72
C ALA A 126 -11.44 -20.80 6.10
N LEU A 127 -12.52 -20.09 6.43
CA LEU A 127 -12.48 -18.69 6.80
C LEU A 127 -12.24 -18.45 8.31
N VAL A 128 -12.45 -19.48 9.15
CA VAL A 128 -12.26 -19.39 10.61
C VAL A 128 -10.83 -18.98 10.96
N GLY A 129 -9.83 -19.58 10.30
CA GLY A 129 -8.43 -19.25 10.52
C GLY A 129 -8.10 -17.78 10.19
N PRO A 130 -8.38 -17.31 8.97
CA PRO A 130 -8.18 -15.91 8.60
C PRO A 130 -8.96 -14.90 9.46
N ILE A 131 -10.22 -15.21 9.84
CA ILE A 131 -11.00 -14.36 10.74
C ILE A 131 -10.33 -14.25 12.11
N PHE A 132 -9.91 -15.38 12.69
CA PHE A 132 -9.22 -15.39 13.98
C PHE A 132 -7.89 -14.60 13.91
N GLY A 133 -7.14 -14.78 12.82
CA GLY A 133 -5.94 -13.99 12.55
C GLY A 133 -6.22 -12.49 12.47
N ALA A 134 -7.31 -12.09 11.81
CA ALA A 134 -7.72 -10.69 11.74
C ALA A 134 -8.11 -10.13 13.10
N VAL A 135 -8.83 -10.88 13.94
CA VAL A 135 -9.14 -10.46 15.32
C VAL A 135 -7.87 -10.23 16.13
N LEU A 136 -6.91 -11.18 16.08
CA LEU A 136 -5.63 -11.03 16.77
C LEU A 136 -4.84 -9.81 16.28
N LEU A 137 -4.84 -9.58 14.97
CA LEU A 137 -4.13 -8.45 14.38
C LEU A 137 -4.78 -7.11 14.76
N VAL A 138 -6.11 -7.04 14.82
CA VAL A 138 -6.84 -5.85 15.32
C VAL A 138 -6.53 -5.58 16.78
N ILE A 139 -6.53 -6.61 17.63
CA ILE A 139 -6.15 -6.47 19.05
C ILE A 139 -4.70 -5.98 19.15
N GLY A 140 -3.79 -6.56 18.36
CA GLY A 140 -2.40 -6.12 18.30
C GLY A 140 -2.27 -4.66 17.88
N ALA A 141 -2.99 -4.24 16.83
CA ALA A 141 -3.00 -2.85 16.37
C ALA A 141 -3.54 -1.89 17.43
N TRP A 142 -4.59 -2.28 18.15
CA TRP A 142 -5.13 -1.50 19.26
C TRP A 142 -4.12 -1.35 20.40
N LEU A 143 -3.42 -2.43 20.77
CA LEU A 143 -2.36 -2.37 21.80
C LEU A 143 -1.21 -1.46 21.39
N VAL A 144 -0.80 -1.49 20.12
CA VAL A 144 0.23 -0.59 19.59
C VAL A 144 -0.26 0.86 19.61
N ALA A 145 -1.50 1.11 19.19
CA ALA A 145 -2.08 2.46 19.17
C ALA A 145 -2.31 3.05 20.57
N ARG A 146 -2.54 2.20 21.57
CA ARG A 146 -2.72 2.62 22.98
C ARG A 146 -1.42 3.06 23.64
N ARG A 147 -0.27 2.93 22.98
CA ARG A 147 1.02 3.39 23.50
C ARG A 147 1.00 4.91 23.64
N SER A 148 0.65 5.38 24.84
CA SER A 148 0.77 6.76 25.27
C SER A 148 2.24 7.11 25.35
N PHE A 149 2.68 8.06 24.53
CA PHE A 149 3.92 8.81 24.76
C PHE A 149 3.68 9.84 25.86
#